data_AF-A0A5C5C6T2-F1
#
_entry.id   AF-A0A5C5C6T2-F1
#
_cell.length_a   1.000
_cell.length_b   1.000
_cell.length_c   1.000
_cell.angle_alpha   90.00
_cell.angle_beta   90.00
_cell.angle_gamma   90.00
#
_symmetry.space_group_name_H-M   'P 1'
#
loop_
_entity.id
_entity.type
_entity.pdbx_description
1 polymer ?
#
loop_
_entity_poly.entity_id
_entity_poly.type
_entity_poly.pdbx_seq_one_letter_code
_entity_poly.pdbx_strand_id
1 'polypeptide(L)'
;MSLGFYVDVRRCIGCRTCQVACKDRHNLQAAGPRTRRLGSFECGTYPEVGMFHLTVSCNHCDDPACVAGCPTGAMFKSDDGTVQHVDDRCVVCRNCMITCPYGAPQFDEDENMIVKCDACKALREDGRNPVCVDACPMRAIEFGDVDELRAKHGDAVSELPVLPSAATTQPNLLLHASSEARRSDFNEVVL
;
A
#
# COMPACT_ATOMS: atom_id res chain seq x y z
N MET A 1 15.09 11.06 -4.54
CA MET A 1 15.06 9.66 -4.06
C MET A 1 13.72 9.47 -3.39
N SER A 2 12.91 8.55 -3.90
CA SER A 2 11.58 8.26 -3.37
C SER A 2 11.62 6.92 -2.65
N LEU A 3 11.09 6.87 -1.43
CA LEU A 3 10.93 5.62 -0.70
C LEU A 3 9.66 4.89 -1.13
N GLY A 4 9.71 3.56 -1.13
CA GLY A 4 8.61 2.72 -1.58
C GLY A 4 8.66 1.31 -1.03
N PHE A 5 7.66 0.53 -1.44
CA PHE A 5 7.54 -0.87 -1.04
C PHE A 5 7.94 -1.79 -2.18
N TYR A 6 8.62 -2.89 -1.84
CA TYR A 6 8.66 -4.08 -2.67
C TYR A 6 7.83 -5.19 -2.01
N VAL A 7 7.04 -5.91 -2.80
CA VAL A 7 6.24 -7.05 -2.32
C VAL A 7 6.46 -8.28 -3.20
N ASP A 8 6.95 -9.38 -2.62
CA ASP A 8 7.02 -10.69 -3.29
C ASP A 8 5.67 -11.41 -3.17
N VAL A 9 4.86 -11.29 -4.23
CA VAL A 9 3.49 -11.86 -4.27
C VAL A 9 3.52 -13.38 -4.19
N ARG A 10 4.59 -14.02 -4.67
CA ARG A 10 4.76 -15.49 -4.63
C ARG A 10 4.92 -16.03 -3.21
N ARG A 11 5.36 -15.18 -2.27
CA ARG A 11 5.59 -15.56 -0.87
C ARG A 11 4.45 -15.17 0.05
N CYS A 12 3.53 -14.32 -0.40
CA CYS A 12 2.44 -13.83 0.43
C CYS A 12 1.38 -14.94 0.62
N ILE A 13 1.22 -15.42 1.85
CA ILE A 13 0.26 -16.48 2.22
C ILE A 13 -1.08 -15.94 2.74
N GLY A 14 -1.36 -14.64 2.57
CA GLY A 14 -2.65 -14.09 2.99
C GLY A 14 -2.87 -13.95 4.51
N CYS A 15 -1.86 -14.14 5.35
CA CYS A 15 -2.00 -14.21 6.83
C CYS A 15 -2.51 -12.93 7.53
N ARG A 16 -2.56 -11.78 6.82
CA ARG A 16 -3.00 -10.47 7.34
C ARG A 16 -2.20 -9.91 8.54
N THR A 17 -1.09 -10.51 8.96
CA THR A 17 -0.25 -10.01 10.07
C THR A 17 0.25 -8.58 9.82
N CYS A 18 0.65 -8.27 8.58
CA CYS A 18 1.07 -6.92 8.20
C CYS A 18 -0.05 -5.87 8.29
N GLN A 19 -1.32 -6.28 8.10
CA GLN A 19 -2.49 -5.41 8.28
C GLN A 19 -2.73 -5.17 9.77
N VAL A 20 -2.70 -6.22 10.60
CA VAL A 20 -2.90 -6.11 12.06
C VAL A 20 -1.83 -5.25 12.70
N ALA A 21 -0.55 -5.50 12.41
CA ALA A 21 0.56 -4.70 12.95
C ALA A 21 0.48 -3.22 12.54
N CYS A 22 0.01 -2.95 11.31
CA CYS A 22 -0.16 -1.58 10.84
C CYS A 22 -1.31 -0.88 11.58
N LYS A 23 -2.45 -1.57 11.80
CA LYS A 23 -3.54 -1.03 12.61
C LYS A 23 -3.13 -0.76 14.05
N ASP A 24 -2.44 -1.70 14.68
CA ASP A 24 -1.94 -1.57 16.05
C ASP A 24 -1.04 -0.34 16.21
N ARG A 25 -0.06 -0.16 15.31
CA ARG A 25 0.81 1.03 15.28
C ARG A 25 0.03 2.34 15.14
N HIS A 26 -1.00 2.35 14.30
CA HIS A 26 -1.84 3.54 14.11
C HIS A 26 -2.96 3.68 15.16
N ASN A 27 -3.01 2.79 16.17
CA ASN A 27 -4.06 2.72 17.18
C ASN A 27 -5.49 2.65 16.60
N LEU A 28 -5.68 1.92 15.50
CA LEU A 28 -6.96 1.79 14.82
C LEU A 28 -7.77 0.63 15.41
N GLN A 29 -8.66 0.95 16.35
CA GLN A 29 -9.43 -0.02 17.12
C GLN A 29 -10.69 -0.52 16.39
N ALA A 30 -11.32 0.34 15.59
CA ALA A 30 -12.47 -0.03 14.76
C ALA A 30 -12.10 -1.02 13.65
N ALA A 31 -13.09 -1.71 13.06
CA ALA A 31 -12.86 -2.70 12.00
C ALA A 31 -12.10 -2.12 10.79
N GLY A 32 -12.48 -0.91 10.38
CA GLY A 32 -11.68 -0.01 9.52
C GLY A 32 -11.43 1.31 10.25
N PRO A 33 -10.44 2.11 9.84
CA PRO A 33 -9.65 2.02 8.60
C PRO A 33 -8.53 0.95 8.61
N ARG A 34 -8.02 0.63 7.42
CA ARG A 34 -6.93 -0.32 7.14
C ARG A 34 -5.86 0.34 6.26
N THR A 35 -4.84 0.91 6.88
CA THR A 35 -3.76 1.66 6.20
C THR A 35 -2.80 0.77 5.39
N ARG A 36 -2.70 -0.52 5.74
CA ARG A 36 -2.25 -1.60 4.87
C ARG A 36 -3.36 -2.63 4.75
N ARG A 37 -3.61 -3.12 3.54
CA ARG A 37 -4.70 -4.04 3.19
C ARG A 37 -4.13 -5.30 2.56
N LEU A 38 -4.91 -6.37 2.63
CA LEU A 38 -4.63 -7.63 1.96
C LEU A 38 -5.88 -8.12 1.24
N GLY A 39 -5.76 -8.31 -0.07
CA GLY A 39 -6.76 -8.98 -0.91
C GLY A 39 -6.31 -10.41 -1.24
N SER A 40 -7.27 -11.30 -1.37
CA SER A 40 -7.08 -12.70 -1.79
C SER A 40 -7.82 -12.90 -3.10
N PHE A 41 -7.20 -13.56 -4.06
CA PHE A 41 -7.73 -13.67 -5.40
C PHE A 41 -7.59 -15.10 -5.90
N GLU A 42 -8.65 -15.64 -6.50
CA GLU A 42 -8.61 -16.88 -7.26
C GLU A 42 -8.64 -16.57 -8.75
N CYS A 43 -8.14 -17.49 -9.58
CA CYS A 43 -8.14 -17.35 -11.03
C CYS A 43 -8.19 -18.72 -11.71
N GLY A 44 -8.71 -18.74 -12.93
CA GLY A 44 -8.82 -19.95 -13.74
C GLY A 44 -9.95 -20.87 -13.37
N THR A 45 -9.92 -22.05 -13.97
CA THR A 45 -10.96 -23.07 -13.87
C THR A 45 -10.30 -24.44 -13.92
N TYR A 46 -10.87 -25.41 -13.21
CA TYR A 46 -10.32 -26.77 -13.15
C TYR A 46 -10.02 -27.32 -14.56
N PRO A 47 -8.83 -27.91 -14.80
CA PRO A 47 -7.79 -28.27 -13.81
C PRO A 47 -6.75 -27.17 -13.52
N GLU A 48 -6.80 -26.01 -14.20
CA GLU A 48 -5.81 -24.93 -14.13
C GLU A 48 -6.27 -23.78 -13.22
N VAL A 49 -6.51 -24.12 -11.95
CA VAL A 49 -6.86 -23.15 -10.90
C VAL A 49 -5.61 -22.54 -10.29
N GLY A 50 -5.70 -21.28 -9.87
CA GLY A 50 -4.65 -20.56 -9.17
C GLY A 50 -5.20 -19.63 -8.11
N MET A 51 -4.37 -19.29 -7.13
CA MET A 51 -4.68 -18.34 -6.07
C MET A 51 -3.45 -17.49 -5.77
N PHE A 52 -3.67 -16.21 -5.46
CA PHE A 52 -2.62 -15.33 -4.97
C PHE A 52 -3.16 -14.35 -3.93
N HIS A 53 -2.26 -13.82 -3.11
CA HIS A 53 -2.58 -12.80 -2.12
C HIS A 53 -1.74 -11.56 -2.37
N LEU A 54 -2.38 -10.40 -2.44
CA LEU A 54 -1.71 -9.13 -2.63
C LEU A 54 -1.92 -8.24 -1.41
N THR A 55 -0.82 -7.77 -0.84
CA THR A 55 -0.86 -6.79 0.24
C THR A 55 -0.31 -5.44 -0.21
N VAL A 56 -1.11 -4.40 -0.04
CA VAL A 56 -0.82 -3.03 -0.49
C VAL A 56 -1.15 -2.02 0.60
N SER A 57 -0.37 -0.94 0.65
CA SER A 57 -0.60 0.23 1.50
C SER A 57 -0.74 1.48 0.62
N CYS A 58 -0.51 2.67 1.16
CA CYS A 58 -0.21 3.83 0.29
C CYS A 58 1.03 3.52 -0.54
N ASN A 59 0.96 3.79 -1.84
CA ASN A 59 2.06 3.61 -2.77
C ASN A 59 3.02 4.81 -2.77
N HIS A 60 2.75 5.84 -1.96
CA HIS A 60 3.55 7.08 -1.87
C HIS A 60 3.99 7.60 -3.25
N CYS A 61 3.03 7.70 -4.16
CA CYS A 61 3.25 7.85 -5.59
C CYS A 61 4.09 9.10 -5.95
N ASP A 62 4.76 9.03 -7.10
CA ASP A 62 5.58 10.13 -7.56
C ASP A 62 4.77 11.33 -8.06
N ASP A 63 3.62 11.06 -8.70
CA ASP A 63 2.59 12.01 -9.08
C ASP A 63 1.29 11.75 -8.29
N PRO A 64 1.21 12.16 -7.02
CA PRO A 64 0.15 11.76 -6.12
C PRO A 64 -1.15 12.56 -6.34
N ALA A 65 -2.13 11.92 -6.98
CA ALA A 65 -3.48 12.48 -7.17
C ALA A 65 -4.18 12.95 -5.87
N CYS A 66 -3.85 12.33 -4.72
CA CYS A 66 -4.37 12.75 -3.42
C CYS A 66 -3.78 14.08 -2.90
N VAL A 67 -2.56 14.44 -3.32
CA VAL A 67 -1.96 15.74 -3.04
C VAL A 67 -2.56 16.79 -3.96
N ALA A 68 -2.62 16.52 -5.27
CA ALA A 68 -3.23 17.43 -6.25
C ALA A 68 -4.69 17.75 -5.92
N GLY A 69 -5.43 16.79 -5.37
CA GLY A 69 -6.82 16.96 -4.93
C GLY A 69 -7.00 17.61 -3.56
N CYS A 70 -5.95 17.88 -2.78
CA CYS A 70 -6.11 18.40 -1.42
C CYS A 70 -6.23 19.94 -1.41
N PRO A 71 -7.39 20.52 -1.03
CA PRO A 71 -7.58 21.97 -1.13
C PRO A 71 -6.84 22.77 -0.05
N THR A 72 -6.41 22.12 1.03
CA THR A 72 -5.80 22.79 2.20
C THR A 72 -4.29 22.56 2.31
N GLY A 73 -3.71 21.71 1.45
CA GLY A 73 -2.33 21.27 1.58
C GLY A 73 -2.08 20.36 2.79
N ALA A 74 -3.12 19.69 3.31
CA ALA A 74 -2.97 18.66 4.34
C ALA A 74 -2.25 17.41 3.81
N MET A 75 -2.48 17.04 2.54
CA MET A 75 -1.69 16.02 1.84
C MET A 75 -0.51 16.69 1.13
N PHE A 76 0.70 16.15 1.29
CA PHE A 76 1.91 16.70 0.67
C PHE A 76 2.95 15.61 0.42
N LYS A 77 3.93 15.87 -0.46
CA LYS A 77 5.09 15.00 -0.67
C LYS A 77 6.25 15.49 0.20
N SER A 78 6.78 14.62 1.05
CA SER A 78 7.91 14.90 1.95
C SER A 78 9.24 14.77 1.20
N ASP A 79 10.33 15.23 1.82
CA ASP A 79 11.68 15.24 1.22
C ASP A 79 12.23 13.84 0.91
N ASP A 80 11.78 12.81 1.63
CA ASP A 80 12.09 11.40 1.38
C ASP A 80 11.21 10.77 0.27
N GLY A 81 10.47 11.60 -0.46
CA GLY A 81 9.54 11.22 -1.51
C GLY A 81 8.23 10.59 -1.01
N THR A 82 8.07 10.38 0.30
CA THR A 82 6.83 9.80 0.84
C THR A 82 5.70 10.83 0.85
N VAL A 83 4.50 10.42 0.43
CA VAL A 83 3.28 11.23 0.61
C VAL A 83 2.83 11.20 2.08
N GLN A 84 2.67 12.37 2.70
CA GLN A 84 2.34 12.56 4.11
C GLN A 84 1.04 13.35 4.30
N HIS A 85 0.49 13.30 5.51
CA HIS A 85 -0.75 13.98 5.91
C HIS A 85 -0.49 14.80 7.18
N VAL A 86 -1.04 16.02 7.25
CA VAL A 86 -1.02 16.87 8.45
C VAL A 86 -2.45 17.06 8.94
N ASP A 87 -2.76 16.51 10.10
CA ASP A 87 -4.12 16.50 10.64
C ASP A 87 -4.64 17.93 10.89
N ASP A 88 -3.81 18.81 11.44
CA ASP A 88 -4.16 20.21 11.75
C ASP A 88 -4.58 21.05 10.53
N ARG A 89 -4.22 20.62 9.31
CA ARG A 89 -4.60 21.30 8.06
C ARG A 89 -5.79 20.64 7.39
N CYS A 90 -6.20 19.47 7.87
CA CYS A 90 -7.24 18.67 7.24
C CYS A 90 -8.62 19.15 7.67
N VAL A 91 -9.45 19.52 6.68
CA VAL A 91 -10.87 19.87 6.89
C VAL A 91 -11.80 18.68 6.68
N VAL A 92 -11.24 17.46 6.64
CA VAL A 92 -11.98 16.19 6.52
C VAL A 92 -12.96 16.16 5.33
N CYS A 93 -12.60 16.82 4.22
CA CYS A 93 -13.45 16.89 3.02
C CYS A 93 -13.54 15.56 2.24
N ARG A 94 -12.72 14.56 2.62
CA ARG A 94 -12.65 13.22 2.01
C ARG A 94 -12.26 13.17 0.53
N ASN A 95 -11.90 14.30 -0.09
CA ASN A 95 -11.55 14.33 -1.51
C ASN A 95 -10.34 13.45 -1.85
N CYS A 96 -9.36 13.35 -0.94
CA CYS A 96 -8.20 12.48 -1.10
C CYS A 96 -8.56 10.98 -1.16
N MET A 97 -9.70 10.56 -0.58
CA MET A 97 -10.21 9.20 -0.70
C MET A 97 -10.78 8.95 -2.11
N ILE A 98 -11.39 9.97 -2.70
CA ILE A 98 -12.01 9.92 -4.04
C ILE A 98 -10.91 9.93 -5.11
N THR A 99 -9.89 10.77 -4.97
CA THR A 99 -8.86 10.93 -6.00
C THR A 99 -7.78 9.85 -5.96
N CYS A 100 -7.59 9.14 -4.85
CA CYS A 100 -6.60 8.08 -4.77
C CYS A 100 -7.12 6.80 -5.48
N PRO A 101 -6.54 6.39 -6.62
CA PRO A 101 -7.04 5.23 -7.37
C PRO A 101 -6.85 3.91 -6.61
N TYR A 102 -5.93 3.88 -5.63
CA TYR A 102 -5.66 2.71 -4.80
C TYR A 102 -6.51 2.68 -3.52
N GLY A 103 -7.31 3.71 -3.23
CA GLY A 103 -8.10 3.82 -2.00
C GLY A 103 -7.26 3.83 -0.71
N ALA A 104 -6.06 4.42 -0.76
CA ALA A 104 -5.11 4.39 0.35
C ALA A 104 -5.48 5.31 1.54
N PRO A 105 -5.95 6.55 1.33
CA PRO A 105 -6.58 7.32 2.39
C PRO A 105 -7.94 6.72 2.75
N GLN A 106 -8.21 6.60 4.04
CA GLN A 106 -9.48 6.11 4.57
C GLN A 106 -9.97 7.05 5.67
N PHE A 107 -11.26 7.02 5.95
CA PHE A 107 -11.86 7.81 7.01
C PHE A 107 -11.94 6.96 8.28
N ASP A 108 -11.48 7.52 9.39
CA ASP A 108 -11.72 7.02 10.74
C ASP A 108 -12.96 7.72 11.30
N GLU A 109 -14.02 6.94 11.55
CA GLU A 109 -15.29 7.49 12.05
C GLU A 109 -15.21 7.89 13.52
N ASP A 110 -14.42 7.19 14.32
CA ASP A 110 -14.33 7.40 15.76
C ASP A 110 -13.56 8.69 16.06
N GLU A 111 -12.46 8.91 15.33
CA GLU A 111 -11.63 10.11 15.47
C GLU A 111 -12.07 11.26 14.55
N ASN A 112 -12.99 11.01 13.61
CA ASN A 112 -13.37 11.94 12.54
C ASN A 112 -12.16 12.48 11.77
N MET A 113 -11.23 11.60 11.39
CA MET A 113 -9.98 11.95 10.72
C MET A 113 -9.74 11.16 9.43
N ILE A 114 -8.93 11.74 8.53
CA ILE A 114 -8.38 10.98 7.40
C ILE A 114 -7.12 10.27 7.85
N VAL A 115 -7.08 8.96 7.69
CA VAL A 115 -5.93 8.13 8.03
C VAL A 115 -5.36 7.46 6.79
N LYS A 116 -4.04 7.38 6.70
CA LYS A 116 -3.33 6.67 5.63
C LYS A 116 -2.02 6.09 6.16
N CYS A 117 -1.40 5.20 5.38
CA CYS A 117 -0.02 4.81 5.62
C CYS A 117 0.90 6.06 5.60
N ASP A 118 1.72 6.21 6.64
CA ASP A 118 2.72 7.27 6.84
C ASP A 118 4.14 6.79 6.46
N ALA A 119 4.26 5.64 5.78
CA ALA A 119 5.50 4.91 5.58
C ALA A 119 6.27 4.62 6.88
N CYS A 120 5.55 4.54 8.01
CA CYS A 120 6.13 4.41 9.33
C CYS A 120 7.19 5.47 9.68
N LYS A 121 7.04 6.72 9.20
CA LYS A 121 8.06 7.78 9.26
C LYS A 121 8.77 7.90 10.61
N ALA A 122 8.02 8.03 11.71
CA ALA A 122 8.60 8.15 13.05
C ALA A 122 9.53 6.97 13.42
N LEU A 123 9.19 5.74 13.02
CA LEU A 123 10.08 4.59 13.28
C LEU A 123 11.34 4.63 12.42
N ARG A 124 11.23 5.09 11.17
CA ARG A 124 12.38 5.20 10.27
C ARG A 124 13.36 6.26 10.73
N GLU A 125 12.87 7.37 11.28
CA GLU A 125 13.71 8.40 11.90
C GLU A 125 14.50 7.84 13.10
N ASP A 126 13.95 6.84 13.78
CA ASP A 126 14.63 6.07 14.85
C ASP A 126 15.48 4.89 14.32
N GLY A 127 15.68 4.77 13.01
CA GLY A 127 16.47 3.69 12.39
C GLY A 127 15.78 2.32 12.39
N ARG A 128 14.46 2.28 12.58
CA ARG A 128 13.65 1.05 12.59
C ARG A 128 12.90 0.88 11.27
N ASN A 129 12.53 -0.37 10.96
CA ASN A 129 11.72 -0.68 9.80
C ASN A 129 10.24 -0.28 10.00
N PRO A 130 9.48 -0.15 8.90
CA PRO A 130 8.03 -0.17 8.98
C PRO A 130 7.51 -1.44 9.64
N VAL A 131 6.50 -1.31 10.51
CA VAL A 131 5.95 -2.45 11.27
C VAL A 131 5.42 -3.58 10.39
N CYS A 132 4.94 -3.25 9.19
CA CYS A 132 4.45 -4.24 8.24
C CYS A 132 5.56 -5.07 7.58
N VAL A 133 6.79 -4.53 7.51
CA VAL A 133 7.99 -5.26 7.06
C VAL A 133 8.39 -6.26 8.14
N ASP A 134 8.58 -5.79 9.37
CA ASP A 134 9.01 -6.63 10.50
C ASP A 134 7.99 -7.71 10.86
N ALA A 135 6.70 -7.40 10.75
CA ALA A 135 5.63 -8.34 11.08
C ALA A 135 5.37 -9.41 10.01
N CYS A 136 6.01 -9.35 8.84
CA CYS A 136 5.75 -10.31 7.76
C CYS A 136 6.49 -11.63 8.01
N PRO A 137 5.80 -12.75 8.37
CA PRO A 137 6.48 -14.01 8.68
C PRO A 137 7.18 -14.62 7.45
N MET A 138 6.67 -14.29 6.25
CA MET A 138 7.20 -14.80 4.98
C MET A 138 8.32 -13.92 4.40
N ARG A 139 8.64 -12.79 5.06
CA ARG A 139 9.58 -11.77 4.54
C ARG A 139 9.24 -11.39 3.09
N ALA A 140 7.95 -11.22 2.82
CA ALA A 140 7.42 -10.90 1.51
C ALA A 140 7.37 -9.39 1.24
N ILE A 141 7.70 -8.55 2.23
CA ILE A 141 7.62 -7.10 2.13
C ILE A 141 9.00 -6.53 2.44
N GLU A 142 9.51 -5.67 1.56
CA GLU A 142 10.68 -4.82 1.80
C GLU A 142 10.27 -3.34 1.65
N PHE A 143 11.02 -2.46 2.30
CA PHE A 143 10.82 -1.01 2.20
C PHE A 143 12.18 -0.31 2.13
N GLY A 144 12.31 0.69 1.29
CA GLY A 144 13.58 1.38 1.06
C GLY A 144 13.51 2.34 -0.12
N ASP A 145 14.68 2.79 -0.57
CA ASP A 145 14.79 3.57 -1.80
C ASP A 145 14.34 2.74 -3.00
N VAL A 146 13.48 3.33 -3.84
CA VAL A 146 12.84 2.61 -4.94
C VAL A 146 13.84 2.24 -6.04
N ASP A 147 14.87 3.06 -6.28
CA ASP A 147 15.87 2.77 -7.29
C ASP A 147 16.77 1.63 -6.84
N GLU A 148 17.15 1.61 -5.55
CA GLU A 148 17.87 0.48 -4.94
C GLU A 148 17.05 -0.81 -4.95
N LEU A 149 15.76 -0.73 -4.59
CA LEU A 149 14.86 -1.89 -4.64
C LEU A 149 14.69 -2.40 -6.07
N ARG A 150 14.59 -1.50 -7.06
CA ARG A 150 14.48 -1.86 -8.48
C ARG A 150 15.77 -2.51 -9.00
N ALA A 151 16.93 -2.02 -8.57
CA ALA A 151 18.22 -2.64 -8.90
C ALA A 151 18.36 -4.03 -8.27
N LYS A 152 17.89 -4.20 -7.03
CA LYS A 152 17.92 -5.49 -6.31
C LYS A 152 16.94 -6.51 -6.90
N HIS A 153 15.77 -6.06 -7.35
CA HIS A 153 14.68 -6.89 -7.87
C HIS A 153 14.37 -6.53 -9.32
N GLY A 154 15.30 -6.85 -10.23
CA GLY A 154 15.25 -6.40 -11.63
C GLY A 154 14.05 -6.91 -12.44
N ASP A 155 13.34 -7.93 -11.96
CA ASP A 155 12.11 -8.47 -12.57
C ASP A 155 10.82 -7.93 -11.94
N ALA A 156 10.93 -7.02 -10.97
CA ALA A 156 9.78 -6.42 -10.32
C ALA A 156 9.00 -5.49 -11.26
N VAL A 157 7.68 -5.57 -11.17
CA VAL A 157 6.74 -4.73 -11.92
C VAL A 157 6.04 -3.74 -10.98
N SER A 158 5.49 -2.65 -11.51
CA SER A 158 4.69 -1.69 -10.74
C SER A 158 3.19 -1.79 -11.04
N GLU A 159 2.80 -2.80 -11.82
CA GLU A 159 1.43 -3.02 -12.27
C GLU A 159 1.06 -4.50 -12.20
N LEU A 160 -0.20 -4.76 -11.86
CA LEU A 160 -0.86 -6.06 -11.94
C LEU A 160 -2.28 -5.81 -12.43
N PRO A 161 -2.95 -6.78 -13.10
CA PRO A 161 -4.34 -6.65 -13.53
C PRO A 161 -5.33 -6.24 -12.43
N VAL A 162 -5.03 -6.60 -11.17
CA VAL A 162 -5.85 -6.27 -9.99
C VAL A 162 -5.66 -4.83 -9.47
N LEU A 163 -4.65 -4.12 -9.97
CA LEU A 163 -4.33 -2.75 -9.56
C LEU A 163 -4.67 -1.74 -10.67
N PRO A 164 -4.98 -0.48 -10.31
CA PRO A 164 -4.99 0.61 -11.27
C PRO A 164 -3.66 0.73 -12.02
N SER A 165 -3.71 1.26 -13.25
CA SER A 165 -2.51 1.48 -14.06
C SER A 165 -1.46 2.32 -13.32
N ALA A 166 -0.20 1.89 -13.40
CA ALA A 166 0.93 2.62 -12.83
C ALA A 166 1.11 3.99 -13.50
N ALA A 167 0.72 4.13 -14.77
CA ALA A 167 0.84 5.39 -15.53
C ALA A 167 0.01 6.54 -14.93
N THR A 168 -1.02 6.23 -14.13
CA THR A 168 -1.91 7.26 -13.54
C THR A 168 -1.23 8.09 -12.46
N THR A 169 -0.31 7.51 -11.69
CA THR A 169 0.30 8.22 -10.54
C THR A 169 1.79 7.94 -10.33
N GLN A 170 2.38 7.02 -11.12
CA GLN A 170 3.76 6.55 -10.92
C GLN A 170 3.97 6.02 -9.49
N PRO A 171 3.31 4.91 -9.10
CA PRO A 171 3.36 4.39 -7.74
C PRO A 171 4.77 3.92 -7.36
N ASN A 172 5.22 4.26 -6.14
CA ASN A 172 6.43 3.73 -5.52
C ASN A 172 6.15 2.35 -4.89
N LEU A 173 5.68 1.44 -5.74
CA LEU A 173 5.35 0.05 -5.44
C LEU A 173 6.01 -0.85 -6.49
N LEU A 174 6.78 -1.82 -6.02
CA LEU A 174 7.41 -2.87 -6.80
C LEU A 174 6.86 -4.22 -6.38
N LEU A 175 6.61 -5.09 -7.34
CA LEU A 175 5.92 -6.35 -7.13
C LEU A 175 6.68 -7.45 -7.86
N HIS A 176 7.06 -8.51 -7.15
CA HIS A 176 7.42 -9.75 -7.80
C HIS A 176 6.14 -10.56 -8.03
N ALA A 177 5.60 -10.44 -9.23
CA ALA A 177 4.35 -11.05 -9.63
C ALA A 177 4.47 -12.59 -9.70
N SER A 178 3.50 -13.32 -9.13
CA SER A 178 3.32 -14.75 -9.45
C SER A 178 2.66 -14.93 -10.81
N SER A 179 2.64 -16.15 -11.34
CA SER A 179 1.91 -16.49 -12.58
C SER A 179 0.42 -16.14 -12.47
N GLU A 180 -0.17 -16.42 -11.32
CA GLU A 180 -1.60 -16.20 -11.03
C GLU A 180 -1.90 -14.71 -10.95
N ALA A 181 -1.02 -13.93 -10.30
CA ALA A 181 -1.17 -12.50 -10.16
C ALA A 181 -1.10 -11.74 -11.50
N ARG A 182 -0.55 -12.36 -12.56
CA ARG A 182 -0.50 -11.79 -13.92
C ARG A 182 -1.75 -12.07 -14.74
N ARG A 183 -2.65 -12.92 -14.26
CA ARG A 183 -3.87 -13.29 -14.99
C ARG A 183 -4.94 -12.20 -14.86
N SER A 184 -5.78 -12.07 -15.88
CA SER A 184 -6.91 -11.13 -15.91
C SER A 184 -8.26 -11.76 -15.53
N ASP A 185 -8.34 -13.10 -15.49
CA ASP A 185 -9.53 -13.86 -15.12
C ASP A 185 -9.60 -14.14 -13.61
N PHE A 186 -9.27 -13.12 -12.79
CA PHE A 186 -9.27 -13.22 -11.34
C PHE A 186 -10.62 -12.81 -10.73
N ASN A 187 -10.93 -13.38 -9.57
CA ASN A 187 -12.02 -12.95 -8.69
C ASN A 187 -11.49 -12.72 -7.28
N GLU A 188 -11.92 -11.63 -6.63
CA GLU A 188 -11.59 -11.40 -5.22
C GLU A 188 -12.39 -12.36 -4.33
N VAL A 189 -11.69 -13.05 -3.43
CA VAL A 189 -12.27 -13.98 -2.47
C VAL A 189 -12.28 -13.33 -1.09
N VAL A 190 -13.48 -13.25 -0.48
CA VAL A 190 -13.64 -12.80 0.90
C VAL A 190 -13.40 -14.00 1.82
N LEU A 191 -12.18 -14.07 2.36
CA LEU A 191 -11.75 -15.02 3.40
C LEU A 191 -11.86 -14.42 4.79
#